data_AF-A0A958C4F7-F1
#
_entry.id   AF-A0A958C4F7-F1
#
_cell.length_a   1.000
_cell.length_b   1.000
_cell.length_c   1.000
_cell.angle_alpha   90.00
_cell.angle_beta   90.00
_cell.angle_gamma   90.00
#
_symmetry.space_group_name_H-M   'P 1'
#
loop_
_entity.id
_entity.type
_entity.pdbx_description
1 polymer ?
#
loop_
_entity_poly.entity_id
_entity_poly.type
_entity_poly.pdbx_seq_one_letter_code
_entity_poly.pdbx_strand_id
1 'polypeptide(L)'
;WMNAAGGGFYNADQTACNLNSPESLAGLQFEQDIYQVHDVAVPYGEDSEPPYRAGKVAMFQNGRWATPGTRTVEFDWDVVELPQGPAGDAGNWQFWGAYAVNANTAHPEEAWKLVQALTEADVQAKISSMGANIPSRVSQEAIDAF
;
A
#
# COMPACT_ATOMS: atom_id res chain seq x y z
N TRP A 1 7.14 1.47 9.84
CA TRP A 1 7.98 1.77 11.01
C TRP A 1 9.41 1.27 10.90
N MET A 2 9.68 -0.02 10.63
CA MET A 2 11.06 -0.54 10.45
C MET A 2 11.90 0.24 9.42
N ASN A 3 11.39 0.41 8.19
CA ASN A 3 12.12 1.14 7.13
C ASN A 3 12.36 2.61 7.53
N ALA A 4 11.37 3.26 8.17
CA ALA A 4 11.48 4.64 8.66
C ALA A 4 12.56 4.80 9.73
N ALA A 5 12.87 3.73 10.47
CA ALA A 5 13.94 3.69 11.44
C ALA A 5 15.33 3.38 10.82
N GLY A 6 15.41 3.16 9.51
CA GLY A 6 16.64 2.77 8.81
C GLY A 6 16.90 1.26 8.78
N GLY A 7 15.95 0.45 9.26
CA GLY A 7 16.00 -1.01 9.23
C GLY A 7 15.45 -1.60 7.93
N GLY A 8 15.24 -2.92 7.93
CA GLY A 8 14.66 -3.62 6.78
C GLY A 8 14.68 -5.14 6.93
N PHE A 9 13.95 -5.84 6.05
CA PHE A 9 13.90 -7.31 6.05
C PHE A 9 15.25 -7.95 5.72
N TYR A 10 16.01 -7.33 4.82
CA TYR A 10 17.27 -7.84 4.32
C TYR A 10 18.37 -6.78 4.42
N ASN A 11 19.63 -7.23 4.41
CA ASN A 11 20.76 -6.34 4.22
C ASN A 11 20.76 -5.76 2.79
N ALA A 12 21.61 -4.77 2.53
CA ALA A 12 21.60 -4.02 1.27
C ALA A 12 21.78 -4.88 0.01
N ASP A 13 22.51 -6.00 0.09
CA ASP A 13 22.72 -6.94 -1.02
C ASP A 13 21.69 -8.10 -1.07
N GLN A 14 20.73 -8.11 -0.15
CA GLN A 14 19.65 -9.10 -0.05
C GLN A 14 20.12 -10.55 0.18
N THR A 15 21.30 -10.74 0.77
CA THR A 15 21.87 -12.07 1.04
C THR A 15 21.62 -12.58 2.45
N ALA A 16 21.21 -11.70 3.37
CA ALA A 16 20.97 -12.04 4.77
C ALA A 16 19.75 -11.32 5.35
N CYS A 17 19.16 -11.90 6.40
CA CYS A 17 18.13 -11.28 7.21
C CYS A 17 18.70 -10.06 7.96
N ASN A 18 17.93 -8.96 8.01
CA ASN A 18 18.30 -7.74 8.73
C ASN A 18 17.24 -7.34 9.80
N LEU A 19 16.30 -8.23 10.11
CA LEU A 19 15.24 -7.98 11.10
C LEU A 19 15.78 -7.81 12.53
N ASN A 20 17.00 -8.27 12.81
CA ASN A 20 17.65 -8.17 14.12
C ASN A 20 18.67 -7.02 14.21
N SER A 21 18.75 -6.13 13.22
CA SER A 21 19.59 -4.93 13.33
C SER A 21 19.04 -3.98 14.39
N PRO A 22 19.87 -3.13 15.02
CA PRO A 22 19.40 -2.12 15.98
C PRO A 22 18.27 -1.24 15.43
N GLU A 23 18.36 -0.87 14.15
CA GLU A 23 17.38 -0.03 13.45
C GLU A 23 16.05 -0.77 13.23
N SER A 24 16.11 -2.02 12.77
CA SER A 24 14.91 -2.86 12.61
C SER A 24 14.20 -3.09 13.95
N LEU A 25 14.96 -3.40 15.00
CA LEU A 25 14.43 -3.57 16.35
C LEU A 25 13.82 -2.29 16.91
N ALA A 26 14.41 -1.11 16.65
CA ALA A 26 13.85 0.16 17.06
C ALA A 26 12.49 0.45 16.39
N GLY A 27 12.38 0.17 15.09
CA GLY A 27 11.11 0.34 14.37
C GLY A 27 10.02 -0.65 14.81
N LEU A 28 10.39 -1.90 15.13
CA LEU A 28 9.45 -2.89 15.68
C LEU A 28 9.01 -2.53 17.10
N GLN A 29 9.94 -2.05 17.94
CA GLN A 29 9.62 -1.58 19.29
C GLN A 29 8.61 -0.43 19.24
N PHE A 30 8.81 0.54 18.34
CA PHE A 30 7.85 1.63 18.17
C PHE A 30 6.45 1.12 17.77
N GLU A 31 6.37 0.14 16.87
CA GLU A 31 5.09 -0.47 16.50
C GLU A 31 4.41 -1.16 17.71
N GLN A 32 5.17 -1.80 18.59
CA GLN A 32 4.63 -2.34 19.84
C GLN A 32 4.17 -1.23 20.81
N ASP A 33 4.93 -0.14 20.91
CA ASP A 33 4.64 0.97 21.81
C ASP A 33 3.33 1.69 21.46
N ILE A 34 2.95 1.74 20.16
CA ILE A 34 1.65 2.25 19.72
C ILE A 34 0.50 1.56 20.47
N TYR A 35 0.59 0.24 20.69
CA TYR A 35 -0.43 -0.54 21.38
C TYR A 35 -0.23 -0.57 22.90
N GLN A 36 1.01 -0.74 23.37
CA GLN A 36 1.27 -1.05 24.79
C GLN A 36 1.55 0.18 25.66
N VAL A 37 2.07 1.25 25.07
CA VAL A 37 2.51 2.46 25.78
C VAL A 37 1.58 3.63 25.47
N HIS A 38 1.26 3.84 24.21
CA HIS A 38 0.46 4.97 23.76
C HIS A 38 -1.04 4.70 23.78
N ASP A 39 -1.45 3.45 23.57
CA ASP A 39 -2.86 3.02 23.54
C ASP A 39 -3.70 3.86 22.55
N VAL A 40 -3.16 4.07 21.34
CA VAL A 40 -3.78 4.90 20.28
C VAL A 40 -4.24 4.11 19.06
N ALA A 41 -4.00 2.80 19.03
CA ALA A 41 -4.41 1.93 17.93
C ALA A 41 -5.80 1.32 18.15
N VAL A 42 -6.40 0.85 17.06
CA VAL A 42 -7.50 -0.13 17.14
C VAL A 42 -7.01 -1.41 17.83
N PRO A 43 -7.90 -2.27 18.35
CA PRO A 43 -7.47 -3.55 18.94
C PRO A 43 -6.59 -4.35 17.98
N TYR A 44 -5.56 -5.00 18.52
CA TYR A 44 -4.63 -5.77 17.72
C TYR A 44 -5.34 -6.86 16.90
N GLY A 45 -5.06 -6.90 15.60
CA GLY A 45 -5.65 -7.85 14.66
C GLY A 45 -6.95 -7.38 14.00
N GLU A 46 -7.44 -6.19 14.34
CA GLU A 46 -8.62 -5.58 13.70
C GLU A 46 -8.24 -4.71 12.50
N ASP A 47 -9.19 -4.59 11.56
CA ASP A 47 -9.09 -3.65 10.44
C ASP A 47 -9.46 -2.23 10.90
N SER A 48 -8.62 -1.27 10.52
CA SER A 48 -8.80 0.15 10.87
C SER A 48 -9.72 0.91 9.92
N GLU A 49 -10.00 0.38 8.72
CA GLU A 49 -10.86 1.07 7.74
C GLU A 49 -12.33 1.18 8.19
N PRO A 50 -13.01 0.13 8.68
CA PRO A 50 -14.39 0.25 9.17
C PRO A 50 -14.57 1.28 10.30
N PRO A 51 -13.76 1.30 11.39
CA PRO A 51 -13.90 2.31 12.44
C PRO A 51 -13.50 3.71 11.97
N TYR A 52 -12.56 3.86 11.03
CA TYR A 52 -12.28 5.14 10.38
C TYR A 52 -13.51 5.66 9.63
N ARG A 53 -14.13 4.83 8.77
CA ARG A 53 -15.34 5.20 8.02
C ARG A 53 -16.53 5.51 8.93
N ALA A 54 -16.58 4.92 10.12
CA ALA A 54 -17.57 5.22 11.15
C ALA A 54 -17.26 6.50 11.97
N GLY A 55 -16.18 7.23 11.64
CA GLY A 55 -15.77 8.45 12.34
C GLY A 55 -15.19 8.20 13.74
N LYS A 56 -14.72 6.99 14.03
CA LYS A 56 -14.18 6.59 15.35
C LYS A 56 -12.66 6.59 15.41
N VAL A 57 -12.00 6.64 14.26
CA VAL A 57 -10.53 6.70 14.12
C VAL A 57 -10.19 7.93 13.30
N ALA A 58 -9.26 8.76 13.78
CA ALA A 58 -8.90 10.01 13.12
C ALA A 58 -7.96 9.80 11.91
N MET A 59 -7.04 8.84 12.01
CA MET A 59 -6.07 8.51 10.96
C MET A 59 -5.88 7.00 10.90
N PHE A 60 -5.70 6.46 9.69
CA PHE A 60 -5.36 5.06 9.48
C PHE A 60 -4.35 4.96 8.33
N GLN A 61 -3.47 3.96 8.38
CA GLN A 61 -2.49 3.71 7.33
C GLN A 61 -3.06 2.69 6.34
N ASN A 62 -3.21 3.08 5.08
CA ASN A 62 -3.65 2.18 4.03
C ASN A 62 -3.09 2.62 2.66
N GLY A 63 -3.24 1.77 1.64
CA GLY A 63 -2.89 2.10 0.27
C GLY A 63 -4.01 2.81 -0.48
N ARG A 64 -3.72 3.19 -1.74
CA ARG A 64 -4.66 3.88 -2.63
C ARG A 64 -5.99 3.14 -2.79
N TRP A 65 -6.01 1.80 -2.69
CA TRP A 65 -7.19 0.96 -2.84
C TRP A 65 -8.30 1.25 -1.80
N ALA A 66 -7.99 1.92 -0.68
CA ALA A 66 -8.99 2.34 0.30
C ALA A 66 -9.80 3.57 -0.15
N THR A 67 -9.30 4.36 -1.10
CA THR A 67 -9.93 5.63 -1.55
C THR A 67 -11.41 5.48 -1.92
N PRO A 68 -11.86 4.46 -2.69
CA PRO A 68 -13.27 4.33 -3.04
C PRO A 68 -14.16 4.17 -1.79
N GLY A 69 -13.70 3.42 -0.79
CA GLY A 69 -14.37 3.28 0.50
C GLY A 69 -14.39 4.59 1.28
N THR A 70 -13.25 5.27 1.37
CA THR A 70 -13.12 6.57 2.06
C THR A 70 -13.97 7.67 1.44
N ARG A 71 -14.15 7.70 0.10
CA ARG A 71 -15.04 8.66 -0.58
C ARG A 71 -16.51 8.58 -0.16
N THR A 72 -16.91 7.55 0.57
CA THR A 72 -18.27 7.37 1.09
C THR A 72 -18.49 7.95 2.49
N VAL A 73 -17.46 8.49 3.14
CA VAL A 73 -17.58 9.10 4.47
C VAL A 73 -18.23 10.48 4.40
N GLU A 74 -18.84 10.93 5.50
CA GLU A 74 -19.54 12.22 5.59
C GLU A 74 -18.71 13.35 6.22
N PHE A 75 -17.49 13.05 6.66
CA PHE A 75 -16.56 14.04 7.25
C PHE A 75 -15.46 14.44 6.28
N ASP A 76 -14.86 15.62 6.50
CA ASP A 76 -13.72 16.10 5.73
C ASP A 76 -12.50 15.20 5.95
N TRP A 77 -11.87 14.79 4.86
CA TRP A 77 -10.70 13.92 4.89
C TRP A 77 -9.69 14.32 3.83
N ASP A 78 -8.44 13.96 4.08
CA ASP A 78 -7.34 14.11 3.14
C ASP A 78 -6.32 12.98 3.34
N VAL A 79 -5.32 12.90 2.48
CA VAL A 79 -4.17 12.01 2.60
C VAL A 79 -2.89 12.80 2.84
N VAL A 80 -2.01 12.25 3.67
CA VAL A 80 -0.70 12.84 3.96
C VAL A 80 0.39 11.80 3.76
N GLU A 81 1.63 12.25 3.63
CA GLU A 81 2.79 11.36 3.66
C GLU A 81 2.88 10.61 4.99
N LEU A 82 3.50 9.42 4.96
CA LEU A 82 3.74 8.66 6.18
C LEU A 82 4.70 9.43 7.12
N PRO A 83 4.59 9.25 8.45
CA PRO A 83 5.47 9.93 9.39
C PRO A 83 6.94 9.55 9.19
N GLN A 84 7.83 10.56 9.20
CA GLN A 84 9.27 10.34 9.17
C GLN A 84 9.74 9.67 10.46
N GLY A 85 10.55 8.62 10.32
CA GLY A 85 11.20 7.96 11.44
C GLY A 85 12.56 8.57 11.78
N PRO A 86 13.28 8.00 12.75
CA PRO A 86 14.56 8.55 13.24
C PRO A 86 15.68 8.55 12.19
N ALA A 87 15.54 7.83 11.08
CA ALA A 87 16.49 7.88 9.96
C ALA A 87 16.23 9.08 9.02
N GLY A 88 15.17 9.87 9.25
CA GLY A 88 14.81 11.02 8.42
C GLY A 88 14.05 10.68 7.14
N ASP A 89 13.66 9.41 6.96
CA ASP A 89 12.80 8.94 5.89
C ASP A 89 11.46 8.45 6.49
N ALA A 90 10.37 8.69 5.79
CA ALA A 90 9.05 8.14 6.11
C ALA A 90 9.03 6.62 5.95
N GLY A 91 9.79 6.09 4.97
CA GLY A 91 9.70 4.70 4.54
C GLY A 91 8.31 4.38 4.00
N ASN A 92 8.21 3.98 2.73
CA ASN A 92 6.93 3.59 2.14
C ASN A 92 7.02 2.19 1.53
N TRP A 93 5.87 1.60 1.22
CA TRP A 93 5.79 0.30 0.58
C TRP A 93 5.14 0.41 -0.79
N GLN A 94 5.93 0.13 -1.84
CA GLN A 94 5.42 0.05 -3.20
C GLN A 94 4.73 -1.31 -3.42
N PHE A 95 3.41 -1.33 -3.25
CA PHE A 95 2.59 -2.51 -3.53
C PHE A 95 2.02 -2.47 -4.95
N TRP A 96 1.99 -3.63 -5.60
CA TRP A 96 1.36 -3.82 -6.91
C TRP A 96 0.86 -5.26 -7.08
N GLY A 97 -0.15 -5.44 -7.92
CA GLY A 97 -0.67 -6.76 -8.31
C GLY A 97 -0.32 -7.08 -9.76
N ALA A 98 0.18 -8.28 -10.01
CA ALA A 98 0.45 -8.77 -11.36
C ALA A 98 -0.79 -9.49 -11.93
N TYR A 99 -1.08 -9.29 -13.22
CA TYR A 99 -1.89 -10.26 -13.95
C TYR A 99 -1.00 -11.46 -14.32
N ALA A 100 -1.39 -12.65 -13.91
CA ALA A 100 -0.69 -13.89 -14.23
C ALA A 100 -1.60 -14.83 -15.01
N VAL A 101 -1.04 -15.50 -16.02
CA VAL A 101 -1.73 -16.55 -16.79
C VAL A 101 -1.25 -17.90 -16.27
N ASN A 102 -2.19 -18.78 -15.93
CA ASN A 102 -1.87 -20.16 -15.57
C ASN A 102 -1.19 -20.86 -16.77
N ALA A 103 0.02 -21.38 -16.57
CA ALA A 103 0.80 -22.05 -17.60
C ALA A 103 0.09 -23.30 -18.20
N ASN A 104 -0.86 -23.89 -17.46
CA ASN A 104 -1.62 -25.07 -17.87
C ASN A 104 -3.06 -24.73 -18.32
N THR A 105 -3.37 -23.46 -18.60
CA THR A 105 -4.71 -23.08 -19.08
C THR A 105 -5.03 -23.80 -20.40
N ALA A 106 -6.28 -24.26 -20.54
CA ALA A 106 -6.79 -24.80 -21.80
C ALA A 106 -7.03 -23.71 -22.87
N HIS A 107 -6.93 -22.44 -22.48
CA HIS A 107 -7.24 -21.27 -23.31
C HIS A 107 -6.09 -20.24 -23.29
N PRO A 108 -4.89 -20.58 -23.78
CA PRO A 108 -3.72 -19.71 -23.66
C PRO A 108 -3.83 -18.44 -24.50
N GLU A 109 -4.40 -18.51 -25.70
CA GLU A 109 -4.56 -17.35 -26.58
C GLU A 109 -5.59 -16.36 -26.03
N GLU A 110 -6.73 -16.85 -25.52
CA GLU A 110 -7.78 -16.02 -24.94
C GLU A 110 -7.34 -15.39 -23.63
N ALA A 111 -6.64 -16.15 -22.78
CA ALA A 111 -6.07 -15.61 -21.55
C ALA A 111 -5.03 -14.52 -21.84
N TRP A 112 -4.21 -14.70 -22.88
CA TRP A 112 -3.26 -13.68 -23.31
C TRP A 112 -3.97 -12.41 -23.83
N LYS A 113 -4.99 -12.58 -24.69
CA LYS A 113 -5.81 -11.45 -25.17
C LYS A 113 -6.46 -10.68 -24.01
N LEU A 114 -6.92 -11.39 -22.97
CA LEU A 114 -7.48 -10.75 -21.78
C LEU A 114 -6.44 -9.92 -21.03
N VAL A 115 -5.24 -10.45 -20.80
CA VAL A 115 -4.16 -9.69 -20.12
C VAL A 115 -3.77 -8.45 -20.93
N GLN A 116 -3.72 -8.56 -22.27
CA GLN A 116 -3.48 -7.41 -23.13
C GLN A 116 -4.56 -6.35 -22.95
N ALA A 117 -5.84 -6.73 -23.04
CA ALA A 117 -6.96 -5.80 -22.87
C ALA A 117 -6.98 -5.14 -21.48
N LEU A 118 -6.80 -5.92 -20.40
CA LEU A 118 -6.77 -5.41 -19.02
C LEU A 118 -5.63 -4.41 -18.76
N THR A 119 -4.60 -4.45 -19.60
CA THR A 119 -3.46 -3.56 -19.49
C THR A 119 -3.50 -2.45 -20.53
N GLU A 120 -4.51 -2.29 -21.38
CA GLU A 120 -4.61 -1.13 -22.31
C GLU A 120 -4.71 0.21 -21.55
N ALA A 121 -4.25 1.30 -22.19
CA ALA A 121 -4.16 2.61 -21.53
C ALA A 121 -5.53 3.13 -21.08
N ASP A 122 -6.55 3.01 -21.93
CA ASP A 122 -7.91 3.43 -21.62
C ASP A 122 -8.55 2.56 -20.52
N VAL A 123 -8.24 1.25 -20.48
CA VAL A 123 -8.71 0.34 -19.44
C VAL A 123 -8.07 0.67 -18.09
N GLN A 124 -6.75 0.91 -18.06
CA GLN A 124 -6.10 1.34 -16.82
C GLN A 124 -6.60 2.71 -16.36
N ALA A 125 -6.81 3.67 -17.28
CA ALA A 125 -7.38 4.97 -16.94
C ALA A 125 -8.79 4.86 -16.32
N LYS A 126 -9.65 4.00 -16.87
CA LYS A 126 -10.97 3.70 -16.29
C LYS A 126 -10.82 3.18 -14.85
N ILE A 127 -9.92 2.23 -14.61
CA ILE A 127 -9.67 1.69 -13.27
C ILE A 127 -9.17 2.77 -12.31
N SER A 128 -8.26 3.62 -12.75
CA SER A 128 -7.69 4.69 -11.93
C SER A 128 -8.69 5.78 -11.60
N SER A 129 -9.61 6.11 -12.52
CA SER A 129 -10.69 7.07 -12.27
C SER A 129 -11.62 6.65 -11.13
N MET A 130 -11.79 5.33 -10.91
CA MET A 130 -12.55 4.80 -9.76
C MET A 130 -11.86 5.09 -8.41
N GLY A 131 -10.59 5.52 -8.42
CA GLY A 131 -9.80 5.90 -7.25
C GLY A 131 -8.99 4.75 -6.64
N ALA A 132 -8.98 3.56 -7.24
CA ALA A 132 -8.38 2.36 -6.65
C ALA A 132 -6.87 2.24 -6.92
N ASN A 133 -6.49 2.03 -8.18
CA ASN A 133 -5.10 1.75 -8.56
C ASN A 133 -4.48 2.90 -9.35
N ILE A 134 -3.18 3.11 -9.17
CA ILE A 134 -2.38 3.99 -10.02
C ILE A 134 -2.02 3.18 -11.29
N PRO A 135 -2.13 3.76 -12.51
CA PRO A 135 -1.76 3.05 -13.74
C PRO A 135 -0.30 2.59 -13.68
N SER A 136 -0.03 1.37 -14.18
CA SER A 136 1.34 0.86 -14.26
C SER A 136 2.05 1.23 -15.56
N ARG A 137 1.30 1.76 -16.55
CA ARG A 137 1.88 2.26 -17.80
C ARG A 137 2.60 3.59 -17.59
N VAL A 138 3.78 3.66 -18.19
CA VAL A 138 4.62 4.88 -18.22
C VAL A 138 4.46 5.68 -19.51
N SER A 139 3.53 5.31 -20.38
CA SER A 139 3.23 6.07 -21.60
C SER A 139 2.58 7.41 -21.23
N GLN A 140 2.91 8.47 -21.95
CA GLN A 140 2.36 9.81 -21.69
C GLN A 140 0.83 9.82 -21.67
N GLU A 141 0.19 9.09 -22.60
CA GLU A 141 -1.27 8.93 -22.63
C GLU A 141 -1.86 8.37 -21.33
N ALA A 142 -1.17 7.43 -20.68
CA ALA A 142 -1.64 6.84 -19.43
C ALA A 142 -1.41 7.77 -18.23
N ILE A 143 -0.35 8.59 -18.29
CA ILE A 143 -0.05 9.62 -17.29
C ILE A 143 -1.07 10.77 -17.41
N ASP A 144 -1.37 11.23 -18.62
CA ASP A 144 -2.32 12.32 -18.87
C ASP A 144 -3.77 11.95 -18.51
N ALA A 145 -4.09 10.66 -18.57
CA ALA A 145 -5.41 10.14 -18.22
C ALA A 145 -5.62 9.93 -16.70
N PHE A 146 -4.56 10.08 -15.89
CA PHE A 146 -4.58 10.01 -14.42
C PHE A 146 -4.70 11.40 -13.79
#